data_AF-C4TAX9-F1
#
_entry.id   AF-C4TAX9-F1
#
_cell.length_a   1.000
_cell.length_b   1.000
_cell.length_c   1.000
_cell.angle_alpha   90.00
_cell.angle_beta   90.00
_cell.angle_gamma   90.00
#
_symmetry.space_group_name_H-M   'P 1'
#
loop_
_entity.id
_entity.type
_entity.pdbx_description
1 polymer ?
#
loop_
_entity_poly.entity_id
_entity_poly.type
_entity_poly.pdbx_seq_one_letter_code
_entity_poly.pdbx_strand_id
1 'polypeptide(L)'
;HTQSAAGVAGIIKMVMALRNGELPRTLHADTPSSHVDWSSGTVSLLTDRTDWPEGERPRRCAVSSFGISGTNAHTVIEEAPRPQETTPAPETEPVPPAGGAIPWVLSARTPGALRAQAANLAARLDGGQPSGALDTGHSLVAARALFDHRAVVVGTGGEEQAAALRALGEGQSAPGVVQGTADTDGRTVFVFPGQGSQWAGMGARLLEESPVFAERLRECAVALSEFTDWSLLDVLRQTEGAPTLDRVDVVQPASFAVMVSLAELWRSHGITPDAVLN
;
A
#
# COMPACT_ATOMS: atom_id res chain seq x y z
N HIS A 1 -28.27 9.43 24.69
CA HIS A 1 -28.36 10.67 23.90
C HIS A 1 -27.04 11.44 24.04
N THR A 2 -26.27 11.60 22.95
CA THR A 2 -24.91 12.18 22.96
C THR A 2 -24.89 13.71 22.80
N GLN A 3 -25.97 14.38 23.17
CA GLN A 3 -26.12 15.84 23.13
C GLN A 3 -25.75 16.40 21.75
N SER A 4 -24.76 17.30 21.66
CA SER A 4 -24.32 17.94 20.42
C SER A 4 -23.89 16.95 19.34
N ALA A 5 -23.48 15.72 19.71
CA ALA A 5 -23.10 14.67 18.76
C ALA A 5 -24.28 13.75 18.36
N ALA A 6 -25.50 14.00 18.82
CA ALA A 6 -26.64 13.11 18.57
C ALA A 6 -26.99 12.98 17.08
N GLY A 7 -26.99 14.10 16.35
CA GLY A 7 -27.27 14.11 14.92
C GLY A 7 -26.26 13.27 14.12
N VAL A 8 -24.96 13.53 14.32
CA VAL A 8 -23.90 12.79 13.62
C VAL A 8 -23.84 11.32 14.03
N ALA A 9 -24.15 10.98 15.29
CA ALA A 9 -24.26 9.59 15.71
C ALA A 9 -25.38 8.85 14.95
N GLY A 10 -26.51 9.52 14.69
CA GLY A 10 -27.58 8.99 13.83
C GLY A 10 -27.12 8.78 12.39
N ILE A 11 -26.37 9.74 11.84
CA ILE A 11 -25.77 9.62 10.49
C ILE A 11 -24.83 8.42 10.43
N ILE A 12 -23.92 8.27 11.39
CA ILE A 12 -22.98 7.13 11.46
C ILE A 12 -23.74 5.81 11.52
N LYS A 13 -24.77 5.69 12.36
CA LYS A 13 -25.64 4.50 12.42
C LYS A 13 -26.18 4.16 11.04
N MET A 14 -26.74 5.14 10.34
CA MET A 14 -27.40 4.89 9.06
C MET A 14 -26.41 4.62 7.92
N VAL A 15 -25.25 5.29 7.89
CA VAL A 15 -24.17 4.97 6.93
C VAL A 15 -23.65 3.55 7.14
N MET A 16 -23.50 3.11 8.39
CA MET A 16 -23.12 1.73 8.69
C MET A 16 -24.22 0.74 8.28
N ALA A 17 -25.50 1.07 8.48
CA ALA A 17 -26.62 0.24 8.04
C ALA A 17 -26.63 0.06 6.51
N LEU A 18 -26.41 1.14 5.76
CA LEU A 18 -26.29 1.10 4.29
C LEU A 18 -25.11 0.22 3.85
N ARG A 19 -23.93 0.39 4.47
CA ARG A 19 -22.72 -0.38 4.14
C ARG A 19 -22.85 -1.88 4.41
N ASN A 20 -23.58 -2.27 5.45
CA ASN A 20 -23.74 -3.66 5.83
C ASN A 20 -25.03 -4.29 5.30
N GLY A 21 -25.91 -3.49 4.67
CA GLY A 21 -27.22 -3.95 4.21
C GLY A 21 -28.11 -4.51 5.31
N GLU A 22 -28.04 -3.95 6.52
CA GLU A 22 -28.83 -4.37 7.67
C GLU A 22 -29.24 -3.15 8.51
N LEU A 23 -30.51 -3.08 8.88
CA LEU A 23 -31.05 -2.09 9.80
C LEU A 23 -30.93 -2.61 11.25
N PRO A 24 -30.21 -1.91 12.14
CA PRO A 24 -30.06 -2.36 13.51
C PRO A 24 -31.30 -2.03 14.34
N ARG A 25 -31.66 -2.97 15.23
CA ARG A 25 -32.79 -2.81 16.15
C ARG A 25 -32.69 -1.56 17.03
N THR A 26 -33.85 -1.06 17.41
CA THR A 26 -34.05 -0.04 18.43
C THR A 26 -34.28 -0.74 19.76
N LEU A 27 -33.45 -0.43 20.76
CA LEU A 27 -33.56 -1.03 22.09
C LEU A 27 -34.71 -0.40 22.88
N HIS A 28 -35.27 -1.18 23.81
CA HIS A 28 -36.37 -0.76 24.70
C HIS A 28 -37.64 -0.33 23.95
N ALA A 29 -37.89 -0.94 22.79
CA ALA A 29 -39.03 -0.66 21.93
C ALA A 29 -40.05 -1.82 21.89
N ASP A 30 -39.91 -2.83 22.77
CA ASP A 30 -40.75 -4.04 22.79
C ASP A 30 -42.22 -3.71 23.07
N THR A 31 -42.47 -2.69 23.90
CA THR A 31 -43.79 -2.12 24.15
C THR A 31 -43.84 -0.70 23.57
N PRO A 32 -44.52 -0.49 22.42
CA PRO A 32 -44.67 0.84 21.83
C PRO A 32 -45.40 1.81 22.78
N SER A 33 -45.08 3.10 22.69
CA SER A 33 -45.76 4.13 23.50
C SER A 33 -47.25 4.20 23.18
N SER A 34 -48.10 4.24 24.21
CA SER A 34 -49.56 4.44 24.09
C SER A 34 -49.97 5.85 23.68
N HIS A 35 -49.04 6.79 23.65
CA HIS A 35 -49.29 8.19 23.24
C HIS A 35 -49.17 8.40 21.72
N VAL A 36 -48.88 7.35 20.96
CA VAL A 36 -48.76 7.37 19.50
C VAL A 36 -49.74 6.36 18.93
N ASP A 37 -50.50 6.76 17.90
CA ASP A 37 -51.37 5.85 17.16
C ASP A 37 -50.57 5.11 16.08
N TRP A 38 -50.27 3.84 16.34
CA TRP A 38 -49.52 2.96 15.44
C TRP A 38 -50.42 2.24 14.41
N SER A 39 -51.74 2.37 14.51
CA SER A 39 -52.70 1.57 13.71
C SER A 39 -52.71 1.90 12.22
N SER A 40 -52.23 3.10 11.84
CA SER A 40 -52.13 3.54 10.44
C SER A 40 -51.14 2.73 9.60
N GLY A 41 -50.22 2.00 10.22
CA GLY A 41 -49.26 1.11 9.54
C GLY A 41 -48.20 1.80 8.68
N THR A 42 -48.15 3.13 8.64
CA THR A 42 -47.21 3.90 7.80
C THR A 42 -45.79 3.97 8.41
N VAL A 43 -45.66 3.72 9.72
CA VAL A 43 -44.40 3.68 10.46
C VAL A 43 -44.38 2.47 11.39
N SER A 44 -43.28 1.74 11.41
CA SER A 44 -43.03 0.63 12.34
C SER A 44 -41.72 0.82 13.10
N LEU A 45 -41.67 0.34 14.34
CA LEU A 45 -40.45 0.30 15.13
C LEU A 45 -39.61 -0.92 14.71
N LEU A 46 -38.31 -0.73 14.54
CA LEU A 46 -37.37 -1.83 14.31
C LEU A 46 -37.05 -2.51 15.65
N THR A 47 -37.84 -3.48 16.09
CA THR A 47 -37.58 -4.26 17.31
C THR A 47 -36.51 -5.32 17.11
N ASP A 48 -36.33 -5.76 15.86
CA ASP A 48 -35.38 -6.77 15.44
C ASP A 48 -34.37 -6.20 14.45
N ARG A 49 -33.25 -6.91 14.27
CA ARG A 49 -32.36 -6.64 13.14
C ARG A 49 -33.09 -7.03 11.87
N THR A 50 -33.01 -6.19 10.85
CA THR A 50 -33.77 -6.40 9.61
C THR A 50 -32.85 -6.24 8.42
N ASP A 51 -32.82 -7.25 7.56
CA ASP A 51 -32.10 -7.20 6.30
C ASP A 51 -32.59 -6.01 5.47
N TRP A 52 -31.64 -5.29 4.90
CA TRP A 52 -31.88 -4.17 4.01
C TRP A 52 -31.08 -4.35 2.72
N PRO A 53 -31.43 -5.38 1.92
CA PRO A 53 -30.67 -5.75 0.75
C PRO A 53 -30.76 -4.68 -0.33
N GLU A 54 -29.77 -4.68 -1.21
CA GLU A 54 -29.81 -3.87 -2.43
C GLU A 54 -30.95 -4.30 -3.35
N GLY A 55 -31.53 -3.33 -4.05
CA GLY A 55 -32.63 -3.56 -4.98
C GLY A 55 -32.52 -2.65 -6.20
N GLU A 56 -33.59 -2.56 -7.00
CA GLU A 56 -33.63 -1.71 -8.20
C GLU A 56 -33.53 -0.21 -7.90
N ARG A 57 -33.85 0.20 -6.67
CA ARG A 57 -33.81 1.59 -6.23
C ARG A 57 -32.75 1.78 -5.16
N PRO A 58 -32.06 2.95 -5.18
CA PRO A 58 -31.15 3.30 -4.12
C PRO A 58 -31.81 3.25 -2.75
N ARG A 59 -31.18 2.57 -1.79
CA ARG A 59 -31.60 2.61 -0.39
C ARG A 59 -31.47 4.03 0.14
N ARG A 60 -32.54 4.51 0.79
CA ARG A 60 -32.61 5.85 1.38
C ARG A 60 -33.07 5.79 2.82
N CYS A 61 -32.50 6.64 3.66
CA CYS A 61 -32.96 6.85 5.02
C CYS A 61 -32.92 8.33 5.36
N ALA A 62 -33.54 8.69 6.48
CA ALA A 62 -33.49 10.04 7.01
C ALA A 62 -33.01 10.05 8.46
N VAL A 63 -32.29 11.10 8.83
CA VAL A 63 -31.88 11.38 10.20
C VAL A 63 -32.47 12.73 10.61
N SER A 64 -33.24 12.73 11.69
CA SER A 64 -33.80 13.95 12.27
C SER A 64 -33.13 14.26 13.61
N SER A 65 -32.84 15.53 13.87
CA SER A 65 -32.30 16.01 15.14
C SER A 65 -33.03 17.28 15.58
N PHE A 66 -33.54 17.26 16.80
CA PHE A 66 -34.36 18.33 17.37
C PHE A 66 -33.67 18.86 18.63
N GLY A 67 -33.16 20.09 18.55
CA GLY A 67 -32.47 20.76 19.65
C GLY A 67 -33.44 21.37 20.65
N ILE A 68 -33.04 21.46 21.91
CA ILE A 68 -33.85 22.06 22.98
C ILE A 68 -34.17 23.55 22.73
N SER A 69 -33.34 24.25 21.94
CA SER A 69 -33.60 25.62 21.49
C SER A 69 -34.77 25.73 20.50
N GLY A 70 -35.30 24.61 20.02
CA GLY A 70 -36.29 24.56 18.94
C GLY A 70 -35.70 24.49 17.53
N THR A 71 -34.37 24.46 17.38
CA THR A 71 -33.71 24.29 16.09
C THR A 71 -33.77 22.83 15.64
N ASN A 72 -34.26 22.60 14.42
CA ASN A 72 -34.46 21.28 13.85
C ASN A 72 -33.59 21.08 12.60
N ALA A 73 -33.03 19.89 12.45
CA ALA A 73 -32.32 19.47 11.24
C ALA A 73 -32.88 18.12 10.76
N HIS A 74 -33.03 17.97 9.45
CA HIS A 74 -33.48 16.75 8.80
C HIS A 74 -32.62 16.50 7.57
N THR A 75 -31.97 15.34 7.52
CA THR A 75 -31.08 14.96 6.41
C THR A 75 -31.56 13.68 5.78
N VAL A 76 -31.63 13.65 4.46
CA VAL A 76 -31.85 12.44 3.66
C VAL A 76 -30.50 11.91 3.20
N ILE A 77 -30.26 10.60 3.39
CA ILE A 77 -29.03 9.90 3.02
C ILE A 77 -29.41 8.81 2.04
N GLU A 78 -28.68 8.73 0.94
CA GLU A 78 -28.80 7.70 -0.08
C GLU A 78 -27.54 6.84 -0.08
N GLU A 79 -27.67 5.57 -0.46
CA GLU A 79 -26.50 4.72 -0.70
C GLU A 79 -25.56 5.31 -1.76
N ALA A 80 -24.27 4.99 -1.65
CA ALA A 80 -23.32 5.41 -2.66
C ALA A 80 -23.66 4.77 -4.02
N PRO A 81 -23.47 5.47 -5.15
CA PRO A 81 -23.62 4.87 -6.45
C PRO A 81 -22.77 3.61 -6.55
N ARG A 82 -23.31 2.57 -7.20
CA ARG A 82 -22.50 1.42 -7.57
C ARG A 82 -21.31 1.94 -8.39
N PRO A 83 -20.06 1.55 -8.07
CA PRO A 83 -18.98 1.75 -9.01
C PRO A 83 -19.47 1.22 -10.35
N GLN A 84 -19.57 2.08 -11.38
CA GLN A 84 -19.90 1.58 -12.71
C GLN A 84 -18.90 0.45 -12.97
N GLU A 85 -19.40 -0.70 -13.42
CA GLU A 85 -18.57 -1.66 -14.13
C GLU A 85 -18.08 -0.92 -15.38
N THR A 86 -17.05 -0.09 -15.22
CA THR A 86 -16.23 0.35 -16.33
C THR A 86 -15.85 -0.93 -17.03
N THR A 87 -16.24 -1.06 -18.31
CA THR A 87 -15.79 -2.12 -19.21
C THR A 87 -14.39 -2.48 -18.80
N PRO A 88 -14.11 -3.75 -18.43
CA PRO A 88 -12.81 -4.09 -17.88
C PRO A 88 -11.79 -3.55 -18.87
N ALA A 89 -11.03 -2.53 -18.43
CA ALA A 89 -9.72 -2.32 -19.02
C ALA A 89 -9.08 -3.71 -18.98
N PRO A 90 -8.42 -4.17 -20.05
CA PRO A 90 -7.84 -5.51 -20.08
C PRO A 90 -7.18 -5.73 -18.73
N GLU A 91 -7.56 -6.82 -18.05
CA GLU A 91 -7.06 -7.20 -16.73
C GLU A 91 -5.55 -7.41 -16.85
N THR A 92 -4.78 -6.34 -16.94
CA THR A 92 -3.46 -6.32 -16.35
C THR A 92 -3.75 -6.42 -14.87
N GLU A 93 -3.80 -7.66 -14.37
CA GLU A 93 -3.54 -7.91 -12.96
C GLU A 93 -2.38 -6.99 -12.59
N PRO A 94 -2.52 -6.19 -11.51
CA PRO A 94 -1.47 -5.29 -11.11
C PRO A 94 -0.21 -6.13 -10.91
N VAL A 95 0.70 -6.03 -11.88
CA VAL A 95 1.90 -6.85 -11.90
C VAL A 95 2.70 -6.40 -10.68
N PRO A 96 2.98 -7.29 -9.72
CA PRO A 96 3.81 -6.92 -8.60
C PRO A 96 5.14 -6.36 -9.15
N PRO A 97 5.82 -5.48 -8.40
CA PRO A 97 7.11 -4.96 -8.82
C PRO A 97 8.03 -6.09 -9.27
N ALA A 98 8.87 -5.82 -10.25
CA ALA A 98 10.05 -6.60 -10.60
C ALA A 98 10.61 -7.36 -9.39
N GLY A 99 10.47 -8.70 -9.35
CA GLY A 99 10.99 -9.55 -8.27
C GLY A 99 10.08 -9.78 -7.07
N GLY A 100 8.82 -9.35 -7.15
CA GLY A 100 7.77 -9.65 -6.18
C GLY A 100 7.91 -8.90 -4.85
N ALA A 101 8.96 -8.09 -4.67
CA ALA A 101 9.18 -7.35 -3.44
C ALA A 101 8.19 -6.18 -3.30
N ILE A 102 7.41 -6.21 -2.23
CA ILE A 102 6.37 -5.23 -1.90
C ILE A 102 6.78 -4.54 -0.61
N PRO A 103 7.22 -3.26 -0.65
CA PRO A 103 7.57 -2.54 0.57
C PRO A 103 6.32 -2.12 1.33
N TRP A 104 6.23 -2.48 2.61
CA TRP A 104 5.24 -1.92 3.53
C TRP A 104 5.87 -0.79 4.34
N VAL A 105 5.49 0.44 4.02
CA VAL A 105 6.02 1.65 4.65
C VAL A 105 5.14 2.06 5.82
N LEU A 106 5.69 2.08 7.02
CA LEU A 106 5.02 2.57 8.22
C LEU A 106 5.68 3.85 8.69
N SER A 107 4.90 4.76 9.28
CA SER A 107 5.46 5.98 9.85
C SER A 107 4.63 6.52 11.01
N ALA A 108 5.30 7.10 11.99
CA ALA A 108 4.65 7.75 13.11
C ALA A 108 5.46 8.92 13.66
N ARG A 109 4.82 9.73 14.51
CA ARG A 109 5.46 10.87 15.19
C ARG A 109 6.38 10.47 16.34
N THR A 110 6.31 9.23 16.80
CA THR A 110 7.18 8.71 17.86
C THR A 110 7.54 7.25 17.59
N PRO A 111 8.67 6.74 18.12
CA PRO A 111 9.02 5.32 17.98
C PRO A 111 7.97 4.37 18.59
N GLY A 112 7.34 4.77 19.69
CA GLY A 112 6.27 3.99 20.32
C GLY A 112 5.01 3.89 19.46
N ALA A 113 4.62 4.98 18.81
CA ALA A 113 3.49 4.99 17.89
C ALA A 113 3.77 4.18 16.61
N LEU A 114 5.03 4.14 16.15
CA LEU A 114 5.44 3.31 15.01
C LEU A 114 5.28 1.82 15.33
N ARG A 115 5.72 1.39 16.52
CA ARG A 115 5.52 0.02 17.00
C ARG A 115 4.03 -0.32 17.15
N ALA A 116 3.24 0.58 17.71
CA ALA A 116 1.80 0.39 17.82
C ALA A 116 1.11 0.28 16.44
N GLN A 117 1.55 1.06 15.45
CA GLN A 117 1.05 0.97 14.08
C GLN A 117 1.37 -0.39 13.46
N ALA A 118 2.59 -0.90 13.66
CA ALA A 118 3.00 -2.22 13.18
C ALA A 118 2.15 -3.33 13.81
N ALA A 119 1.98 -3.31 15.14
CA ALA A 119 1.13 -4.28 15.85
C ALA A 119 -0.34 -4.24 15.40
N ASN A 120 -0.89 -3.04 15.19
CA ASN A 120 -2.27 -2.88 14.70
C ASN A 120 -2.44 -3.42 13.27
N LEU A 121 -1.46 -3.21 12.40
CA LEU A 121 -1.51 -3.74 11.04
C LEU A 121 -1.35 -5.27 11.05
N ALA A 122 -0.46 -5.83 11.86
CA ALA A 122 -0.32 -7.27 12.00
C ALA A 122 -1.64 -7.93 12.48
N ALA A 123 -2.25 -7.39 13.53
CA ALA A 123 -3.54 -7.87 14.03
C ALA A 123 -4.66 -7.76 12.98
N ARG A 124 -4.61 -6.73 12.12
CA ARG A 124 -5.58 -6.56 11.03
C ARG A 124 -5.43 -7.64 9.95
N LEU A 125 -4.19 -8.01 9.62
CA LEU A 125 -3.87 -9.05 8.63
C LEU A 125 -4.26 -10.44 9.16
N ASP A 126 -4.04 -10.72 10.45
CA ASP A 126 -4.43 -11.97 11.10
C ASP A 126 -5.96 -12.14 11.18
N GLY A 127 -6.70 -11.02 11.23
CA GLY A 127 -8.16 -10.98 11.35
C GLY A 127 -8.97 -11.44 10.11
N GLY A 128 -8.32 -12.00 9.09
CA GLY A 128 -8.98 -12.77 8.02
C GLY A 128 -9.73 -11.97 6.96
N GLN A 129 -9.48 -10.67 6.82
CA GLN A 129 -9.91 -9.92 5.64
C GLN A 129 -8.75 -9.97 4.63
N PRO A 130 -8.87 -10.73 3.52
CA PRO A 130 -7.79 -10.85 2.54
C PRO A 130 -7.61 -9.51 1.83
N SER A 131 -6.69 -8.69 2.31
CA SER A 131 -6.11 -7.60 1.50
C SER A 131 -4.87 -8.15 0.83
N GLY A 132 -4.76 -7.98 -0.48
CA GLY A 132 -3.53 -8.31 -1.19
C GLY A 132 -2.33 -7.59 -0.57
N ALA A 133 -1.17 -8.23 -0.55
CA ALA A 133 0.05 -7.60 -0.03
C ALA A 133 0.36 -6.29 -0.78
N LEU A 134 0.06 -6.25 -2.07
CA LEU A 134 0.19 -5.08 -2.92
C LEU A 134 -0.76 -3.95 -2.51
N ASP A 135 -2.04 -4.23 -2.31
CA ASP A 135 -3.03 -3.24 -1.85
C ASP A 135 -2.68 -2.68 -0.47
N THR A 136 -2.12 -3.54 0.39
CA THR A 136 -1.61 -3.15 1.71
C THR A 136 -0.46 -2.17 1.57
N GLY A 137 0.57 -2.50 0.77
CA GLY A 137 1.70 -1.63 0.51
C GLY A 137 1.30 -0.31 -0.13
N HIS A 138 0.40 -0.35 -1.12
CA HIS A 138 -0.14 0.83 -1.77
C HIS A 138 -0.89 1.73 -0.78
N SER A 139 -1.81 1.17 0.00
CA SER A 139 -2.62 1.91 0.97
C SER A 139 -1.76 2.58 2.05
N LEU A 140 -0.66 1.95 2.45
CA LEU A 140 0.28 2.47 3.44
C LEU A 140 0.99 3.75 2.98
N VAL A 141 1.13 3.96 1.67
CA VAL A 141 1.77 5.17 1.11
C VAL A 141 0.72 6.16 0.58
N ALA A 142 -0.32 5.69 -0.11
CA ALA A 142 -1.28 6.55 -0.79
C ALA A 142 -2.38 7.11 0.13
N ALA A 143 -2.73 6.39 1.21
CA ALA A 143 -3.88 6.71 2.07
C ALA A 143 -3.47 7.05 3.51
N ARG A 144 -2.18 7.28 3.78
CA ARG A 144 -1.66 7.60 5.11
C ARG A 144 -0.72 8.80 5.03
N ALA A 145 -0.77 9.63 6.07
CA ALA A 145 0.25 10.65 6.25
C ALA A 145 1.60 10.00 6.53
N LEU A 146 2.67 10.61 6.01
CA LEU A 146 4.05 10.22 6.30
C LEU A 146 4.62 11.10 7.42
N PHE A 147 5.26 10.46 8.40
CA PHE A 147 5.94 11.09 9.54
C PHE A 147 7.42 10.72 9.59
N ASP A 148 8.14 11.27 10.58
CA ASP A 148 9.60 11.21 10.64
C ASP A 148 10.12 9.84 11.08
N HIS A 149 9.52 9.19 12.07
CA HIS A 149 9.93 7.83 12.43
C HIS A 149 9.33 6.84 11.43
N ARG A 150 10.18 6.20 10.63
CA ARG A 150 9.76 5.31 9.54
C ARG A 150 10.31 3.91 9.73
N ALA A 151 9.53 2.94 9.29
CA ALA A 151 9.97 1.58 9.07
C ALA A 151 9.51 1.11 7.69
N VAL A 152 10.34 0.32 7.02
CA VAL A 152 9.97 -0.38 5.79
C VAL A 152 10.15 -1.87 6.03
N VAL A 153 9.08 -2.64 5.85
CA VAL A 153 9.11 -4.10 5.84
C VAL A 153 9.06 -4.55 4.39
N VAL A 154 10.17 -5.08 3.88
CA VAL A 154 10.31 -5.57 2.51
C VAL A 154 10.11 -7.08 2.49
N GLY A 155 9.17 -7.56 1.69
CA GLY A 155 8.90 -8.99 1.50
C GLY A 155 8.02 -9.21 0.28
N THR A 156 7.63 -10.45 0.00
CA THR A 156 6.77 -10.81 -1.14
C THR A 156 5.30 -10.99 -0.74
N GLY A 157 4.92 -10.52 0.45
CA GLY A 157 3.63 -10.79 1.08
C GLY A 157 3.65 -12.02 1.99
N GLY A 158 2.45 -12.41 2.44
CA GLY A 158 2.23 -13.61 3.24
C GLY A 158 2.79 -13.53 4.68
N GLU A 159 3.02 -14.71 5.24
CA GLU A 159 3.34 -14.88 6.67
C GLU A 159 4.72 -14.35 7.05
N GLU A 160 5.72 -14.42 6.16
CA GLU A 160 7.06 -13.89 6.45
C GLU A 160 7.02 -12.36 6.67
N GLN A 161 6.33 -11.64 5.79
CA GLN A 161 6.20 -10.20 5.91
C GLN A 161 5.32 -9.79 7.11
N ALA A 162 4.28 -10.59 7.42
CA ALA A 162 3.47 -10.41 8.62
C ALA A 162 4.27 -10.67 9.91
N ALA A 163 5.15 -11.68 9.93
CA ALA A 163 6.02 -11.97 11.06
C ALA A 163 7.05 -10.85 11.28
N ALA A 164 7.66 -10.33 10.22
CA ALA A 164 8.55 -9.18 10.29
C ALA A 164 7.85 -7.93 10.85
N LEU A 165 6.57 -7.73 10.49
CA LEU A 165 5.73 -6.67 11.03
C LEU A 165 5.40 -6.88 12.52
N ARG A 166 5.13 -8.12 12.96
CA ARG A 166 4.96 -8.45 14.39
C ARG A 166 6.23 -8.15 15.18
N ALA A 167 7.39 -8.59 14.69
CA ALA A 167 8.69 -8.30 15.31
C ALA A 167 8.93 -6.79 15.45
N LEU A 168 8.61 -6.00 14.41
CA LEU A 168 8.65 -4.54 14.48
C LEU A 168 7.73 -3.99 15.59
N GLY A 169 6.51 -4.52 15.72
CA GLY A 169 5.57 -4.15 16.78
C GLY A 169 6.10 -4.42 18.19
N GLU A 170 6.87 -5.50 18.35
CA GLU A 170 7.55 -5.87 19.61
C GLU A 170 8.85 -5.08 19.85
N GLY A 171 9.30 -4.29 18.87
CA GLY A 171 10.57 -3.57 18.94
C GLY A 171 11.79 -4.46 18.72
N GLN A 172 11.60 -5.63 18.11
CA GLN A 172 12.65 -6.57 17.75
C GLN A 172 13.19 -6.27 16.34
N SER A 173 14.42 -6.71 16.07
CA SER A 173 14.98 -6.71 14.72
C SER A 173 14.51 -7.95 13.96
N ALA A 174 14.22 -7.79 12.67
CA ALA A 174 13.88 -8.90 11.79
C ALA A 174 14.49 -8.69 10.40
N PRO A 175 14.81 -9.78 9.66
CA PRO A 175 15.19 -9.68 8.25
C PRO A 175 14.14 -8.91 7.45
N GLY A 176 14.60 -8.11 6.48
CA GLY A 176 13.70 -7.31 5.64
C GLY A 176 13.09 -6.08 6.33
N VAL A 177 13.42 -5.80 7.61
CA VAL A 177 12.97 -4.59 8.32
C VAL A 177 14.07 -3.56 8.38
N VAL A 178 13.82 -2.38 7.81
CA VAL A 178 14.68 -1.21 7.92
C VAL A 178 13.94 -0.13 8.71
N GLN A 179 14.58 0.44 9.73
CA GLN A 179 14.00 1.52 10.54
C GLN A 179 14.92 2.73 10.57
N GLY A 180 14.34 3.92 10.68
CA GLY A 180 15.10 5.15 10.78
C GLY A 180 14.22 6.34 11.14
N THR A 181 14.87 7.48 11.33
CA THR A 181 14.18 8.77 11.35
C THR A 181 14.50 9.44 10.03
N ALA A 182 13.46 9.83 9.29
CA ALA A 182 13.61 10.48 8.01
C ALA A 182 14.25 11.85 8.19
N ASP A 183 15.36 12.06 7.51
CA ASP A 183 15.91 13.37 7.24
C ASP A 183 15.69 13.62 5.76
N THR A 184 14.69 14.45 5.45
CA THR A 184 14.32 14.79 4.07
C THR A 184 14.96 16.11 3.62
N ASP A 185 15.71 16.76 4.51
CA ASP A 185 16.34 18.05 4.23
C ASP A 185 17.76 17.78 3.70
N GLY A 186 17.88 17.55 2.40
CA GLY A 186 19.19 17.23 1.83
C GLY A 186 19.22 17.18 0.31
N ARG A 187 20.46 17.22 -0.21
CA ARG A 187 20.75 16.91 -1.61
C ARG A 187 21.12 15.44 -1.76
N THR A 188 20.74 14.84 -2.87
CA THR A 188 21.05 13.45 -3.20
C THR A 188 22.35 13.37 -3.99
N VAL A 189 23.26 12.48 -3.60
CA VAL A 189 24.50 12.21 -4.34
C VAL A 189 24.52 10.75 -4.76
N PHE A 190 24.71 10.47 -6.06
CA PHE A 190 24.99 9.12 -6.52
C PHE A 190 26.50 8.87 -6.48
N VAL A 191 26.91 7.83 -5.77
CA VAL A 191 28.30 7.41 -5.63
C VAL A 191 28.53 6.16 -6.49
N PHE A 192 29.47 6.27 -7.42
CA PHE A 192 29.86 5.24 -8.38
C PHE A 192 31.22 4.69 -7.95
N PRO A 193 31.28 3.63 -7.13
CA PRO A 193 32.57 3.12 -6.70
C PRO A 193 33.35 2.52 -7.88
N GLY A 194 34.67 2.62 -7.79
CA GLY A 194 35.57 1.88 -8.68
C GLY A 194 35.53 0.37 -8.44
N GLN A 195 36.59 -0.31 -8.87
CA GLN A 195 36.70 -1.77 -8.74
C GLN A 195 36.76 -2.22 -7.26
N GLY A 196 36.04 -3.28 -6.92
CA GLY A 196 36.04 -3.90 -5.59
C GLY A 196 34.68 -4.39 -5.11
N SER A 197 33.58 -3.86 -5.67
CA SER A 197 32.20 -4.21 -5.30
C SER A 197 31.53 -5.23 -6.24
N GLN A 198 32.22 -5.66 -7.29
CA GLN A 198 31.70 -6.66 -8.23
C GLN A 198 31.52 -8.02 -7.55
N TRP A 199 30.55 -8.78 -8.04
CA TRP A 199 30.35 -10.17 -7.66
C TRP A 199 29.75 -10.94 -8.83
N ALA A 200 29.97 -12.24 -8.86
CA ALA A 200 29.56 -13.08 -9.96
C ALA A 200 28.02 -13.18 -10.01
N GLY A 201 27.40 -12.81 -11.14
CA GLY A 201 25.95 -12.80 -11.30
C GLY A 201 25.28 -11.45 -10.97
N MET A 202 26.07 -10.40 -10.72
CA MET A 202 25.53 -9.06 -10.46
C MET A 202 24.59 -8.59 -11.59
N GLY A 203 23.44 -8.05 -11.22
CA GLY A 203 22.45 -7.53 -12.18
C GLY A 203 21.68 -8.58 -13.00
N ALA A 204 22.03 -9.87 -12.94
CA ALA A 204 21.35 -10.92 -13.74
C ALA A 204 19.86 -11.01 -13.41
N ARG A 205 19.50 -11.02 -12.13
CA ARG A 205 18.11 -11.03 -11.67
C ARG A 205 17.35 -9.77 -12.12
N LEU A 206 17.99 -8.59 -12.01
CA LEU A 206 17.39 -7.32 -12.44
C LEU A 206 17.18 -7.23 -13.96
N LEU A 207 18.01 -7.91 -14.76
CA LEU A 207 17.85 -8.00 -16.21
C LEU A 207 16.56 -8.75 -16.61
N GLU A 208 16.08 -9.66 -15.76
CA GLU A 208 14.83 -10.41 -15.96
C GLU A 208 13.64 -9.68 -15.36
N GLU A 209 13.82 -9.10 -14.17
CA GLU A 209 12.71 -8.58 -13.40
C GLU A 209 12.40 -7.11 -13.71
N SER A 210 13.39 -6.27 -14.02
CA SER A 210 13.23 -4.81 -14.17
C SER A 210 13.41 -4.36 -15.63
N PRO A 211 12.33 -3.98 -16.32
CA PRO A 211 12.41 -3.49 -17.70
C PRO A 211 13.34 -2.28 -17.86
N VAL A 212 13.31 -1.33 -16.91
CA VAL A 212 14.15 -0.12 -16.93
C VAL A 212 15.64 -0.46 -16.84
N PHE A 213 16.00 -1.35 -15.91
CA PHE A 213 17.38 -1.81 -15.77
C PHE A 213 17.83 -2.57 -17.02
N ALA A 214 16.97 -3.48 -17.51
CA ALA A 214 17.25 -4.31 -18.66
C ALA A 214 17.44 -3.51 -19.95
N GLU A 215 16.63 -2.46 -20.16
CA GLU A 215 16.76 -1.54 -21.29
C GLU A 215 18.12 -0.84 -21.26
N ARG A 216 18.46 -0.18 -20.13
CA ARG A 216 19.74 0.53 -20.00
C ARG A 216 20.95 -0.39 -20.15
N LEU A 217 20.86 -1.61 -19.61
CA LEU A 217 21.94 -2.59 -19.71
C LEU A 217 22.15 -3.06 -21.15
N ARG A 218 21.07 -3.24 -21.92
CA ARG A 218 21.15 -3.59 -23.35
C ARG A 218 21.76 -2.47 -24.19
N GLU A 219 21.43 -1.22 -23.91
CA GLU A 219 22.10 -0.07 -24.55
C GLU A 219 23.61 -0.10 -24.31
N CYS A 220 24.04 -0.36 -23.06
CA CYS A 220 25.45 -0.49 -22.72
C CYS A 220 26.10 -1.68 -23.46
N ALA A 221 25.40 -2.82 -23.55
CA ALA A 221 25.90 -3.99 -24.27
C ALA A 221 26.12 -3.69 -25.76
N VAL A 222 25.20 -2.98 -26.41
CA VAL A 222 25.36 -2.54 -27.80
C VAL A 222 26.55 -1.59 -27.94
N ALA A 223 26.66 -0.58 -27.08
CA ALA A 223 27.75 0.39 -27.14
C ALA A 223 29.14 -0.23 -26.88
N LEU A 224 29.23 -1.25 -26.02
CA LEU A 224 30.49 -1.93 -25.71
C LEU A 224 30.88 -2.96 -26.78
N SER A 225 29.93 -3.49 -27.55
CA SER A 225 30.17 -4.58 -28.50
C SER A 225 31.21 -4.27 -29.59
N GLU A 226 31.44 -3.00 -29.91
CA GLU A 226 32.48 -2.58 -30.86
C GLU A 226 33.90 -2.62 -30.26
N PHE A 227 34.01 -2.67 -28.93
CA PHE A 227 35.26 -2.59 -28.17
C PHE A 227 35.62 -3.90 -27.45
N THR A 228 34.71 -4.87 -27.42
CA THR A 228 34.88 -6.14 -26.69
C THR A 228 34.70 -7.34 -27.60
N ASP A 229 35.45 -8.41 -27.34
CA ASP A 229 35.32 -9.72 -28.00
C ASP A 229 34.36 -10.67 -27.25
N TRP A 230 33.67 -10.16 -26.23
CA TRP A 230 32.74 -10.88 -25.38
C TRP A 230 31.39 -10.16 -25.24
N SER A 231 30.37 -10.90 -24.81
CA SER A 231 29.01 -10.41 -24.60
C SER A 231 28.80 -10.02 -23.14
N LEU A 232 28.43 -8.75 -22.90
CA LEU A 232 28.12 -8.26 -21.56
C LEU A 232 26.98 -9.04 -20.89
N LEU A 233 25.95 -9.39 -21.66
CA LEU A 233 24.81 -10.11 -21.11
C LEU A 233 25.20 -11.54 -20.70
N ASP A 234 26.10 -12.18 -21.44
CA ASP A 234 26.55 -13.55 -21.14
C ASP A 234 27.49 -13.57 -19.92
N VAL A 235 28.34 -12.55 -19.78
CA VAL A 235 29.17 -12.35 -18.57
C VAL A 235 28.30 -12.21 -17.33
N LEU A 236 27.27 -11.35 -17.38
CA LEU A 236 26.42 -11.12 -16.21
C LEU A 236 25.52 -12.32 -15.89
N ARG A 237 25.05 -13.05 -16.90
CA ARG A 237 24.28 -14.31 -16.74
C ARG A 237 25.14 -15.52 -16.36
N GLN A 238 26.46 -15.37 -16.33
CA GLN A 238 27.39 -16.49 -16.11
C GLN A 238 27.20 -17.62 -17.12
N THR A 239 26.93 -17.27 -18.38
CA THR A 239 26.79 -18.27 -19.45
C THR A 239 28.10 -19.03 -19.63
N GLU A 240 28.01 -20.33 -19.90
CA GLU A 240 29.18 -21.17 -20.15
C GLU A 240 30.03 -20.61 -21.30
N GLY A 241 31.34 -20.47 -21.07
CA GLY A 241 32.28 -19.89 -22.03
C GLY A 241 32.41 -18.36 -21.98
N ALA A 242 31.58 -17.65 -21.20
CA ALA A 242 31.77 -16.23 -20.96
C ALA A 242 33.03 -15.98 -20.10
N PRO A 243 33.77 -14.87 -20.32
CA PRO A 243 34.93 -14.55 -19.51
C PRO A 243 34.54 -14.19 -18.07
N THR A 244 35.44 -14.44 -17.12
CA THR A 244 35.20 -14.15 -15.70
C THR A 244 35.45 -12.68 -15.37
N LEU A 245 34.87 -12.22 -14.25
CA LEU A 245 35.08 -10.88 -13.69
C LEU A 245 36.46 -10.69 -13.03
N ASP A 246 37.38 -11.67 -13.13
CA ASP A 246 38.76 -11.53 -12.65
C ASP A 246 39.63 -10.73 -13.64
N ARG A 247 39.20 -10.67 -14.90
CA ARG A 247 39.83 -9.89 -15.96
C ARG A 247 39.45 -8.42 -15.85
N VAL A 248 40.45 -7.55 -15.75
CA VAL A 248 40.25 -6.09 -15.59
C VAL A 248 39.48 -5.50 -16.78
N ASP A 249 39.78 -5.97 -17.99
CA ASP A 249 39.14 -5.58 -19.24
C ASP A 249 37.68 -6.07 -19.36
N VAL A 250 37.23 -6.96 -18.47
CA VAL A 250 35.84 -7.44 -18.38
C VAL A 250 35.11 -6.79 -17.21
N VAL A 251 35.73 -6.76 -16.04
CA VAL A 251 35.11 -6.26 -14.80
C VAL A 251 34.81 -4.77 -14.85
N GLN A 252 35.69 -3.96 -15.44
CA GLN A 252 35.49 -2.50 -15.47
C GLN A 252 34.29 -2.12 -16.36
N PRO A 253 34.20 -2.59 -17.63
CA PRO A 253 33.03 -2.27 -18.45
C PRO A 253 31.74 -2.89 -17.92
N ALA A 254 31.80 -4.11 -17.36
CA ALA A 254 30.62 -4.75 -16.77
C ALA A 254 30.11 -4.00 -15.52
N SER A 255 31.01 -3.58 -14.64
CA SER A 255 30.66 -2.80 -13.45
C SER A 255 30.10 -1.43 -13.83
N PHE A 256 30.71 -0.76 -14.81
CA PHE A 256 30.18 0.49 -15.37
C PHE A 256 28.74 0.33 -15.85
N ALA A 257 28.48 -0.67 -16.70
CA ALA A 257 27.17 -0.92 -17.28
C ALA A 257 26.10 -1.21 -16.20
N VAL A 258 26.45 -2.00 -15.18
CA VAL A 258 25.57 -2.27 -14.04
C VAL A 258 25.28 -0.99 -13.26
N MET A 259 26.31 -0.20 -12.94
CA MET A 259 26.14 1.01 -12.16
C MET A 259 25.27 2.06 -12.85
N VAL A 260 25.48 2.32 -14.15
CA VAL A 260 24.62 3.27 -14.89
C VAL A 260 23.19 2.75 -15.06
N SER A 261 23.02 1.43 -15.17
CA SER A 261 21.69 0.81 -15.22
C SER A 261 20.95 0.90 -13.87
N LEU A 262 21.67 0.78 -12.74
CA LEU A 262 21.13 1.03 -11.40
C LEU A 262 20.77 2.52 -11.21
N ALA A 263 21.59 3.44 -11.72
CA ALA A 263 21.29 4.87 -11.64
C ALA A 263 19.98 5.21 -12.37
N GLU A 264 19.73 4.62 -13.53
CA GLU A 264 18.44 4.78 -14.23
C GLU A 264 17.27 4.16 -13.49
N LEU A 265 17.47 3.01 -12.85
CA LEU A 265 16.45 2.40 -12.00
C LEU A 265 16.08 3.31 -10.82
N TRP A 266 17.06 3.95 -10.17
CA TRP A 266 16.76 4.95 -9.13
C TRP A 266 15.98 6.15 -9.68
N ARG A 267 16.37 6.65 -10.87
CA ARG A 267 15.70 7.78 -11.53
C ARG A 267 14.27 7.45 -11.92
N SER A 268 13.95 6.21 -12.33
CA SER A 268 12.57 5.81 -12.65
C SER A 268 11.65 5.80 -11.43
N HIS A 269 12.21 5.65 -10.22
CA HIS A 269 11.50 5.83 -8.95
C HIS A 269 11.47 7.30 -8.47
N GLY A 270 11.85 8.25 -9.31
CA GLY A 270 11.82 9.69 -9.03
C GLY A 270 13.01 10.20 -8.22
N ILE A 271 14.04 9.38 -8.01
CA ILE A 271 15.24 9.78 -7.27
C ILE A 271 16.28 10.32 -8.25
N THR A 272 16.44 11.64 -8.26
CA THR A 272 17.39 12.34 -9.12
C THR A 272 18.57 12.86 -8.31
N PRO A 273 19.82 12.58 -8.71
CA PRO A 273 20.99 13.10 -8.01
C PRO A 273 21.18 14.60 -8.28
N ASP A 274 21.54 15.35 -7.24
CA ASP A 274 22.03 16.73 -7.32
C ASP A 274 23.52 16.78 -7.70
N ALA A 275 24.26 15.72 -7.39
CA ALA A 275 25.67 15.54 -7.75
C ALA A 275 26.00 14.06 -7.94
N VAL A 276 27.10 13.80 -8.64
CA VAL A 276 27.66 12.45 -8.81
C VAL A 276 29.11 12.45 -8.35
N LEU A 277 29.54 11.34 -7.74
CA LEU A 277 30.92 11.10 -7.33
C LEU A 277 31.38 9.76 -7.91
N ASN A 278 32.59 9.70 -8.45
CA ASN A 278 33.20 8.53 -9.07
C ASN A 278 34.62 8.35 -8.51
#